data_AF-C0EBI4-F1
#
_entry.id   AF-C0EBI4-F1
#
_cell.length_a   1.000
_cell.length_b   1.000
_cell.length_c   1.000
_cell.angle_alpha   90.00
_cell.angle_beta   90.00
_cell.angle_gamma   90.00
#
_symmetry.space_group_name_H-M   'P 1'
#
loop_
_entity.id
_entity.type
_entity.pdbx_description
1 polymer ?
#
loop_
_entity_poly.entity_id
_entity_poly.type
_entity_poly.pdbx_seq_one_letter_code
_entity_poly.pdbx_strand_id
1 'polypeptide(L)'
;MKPETTEKQPQGKMGQILGKLRGINKTVVFGAVVTIFALIGLIVSVVFLGGKIGDAFGHEKEKQLYEKILTPVVMLDPVPVENINKLGDEKIVSAAIWSLILNENKDEYQHDDYSVYIPAADVDHYAKQLFGNEIQFNNVSISDSEYTFEYLSESKTYSVPIEIQYMPYRPEIDKISKNGDKVTLKVGYLSRSSVWGMHLKGGYDEKPFKYVEYELTRTGRDQYYISGIHELSDNGITSSFSSGVSSATSSSAPVSSGTDSDPATSSTTDPTSEPQSQTPTDAPVDSSVPTEEAEVS
;
A
#
# COMPACT_ATOMS: atom_id res chain seq x y z
N MET A 1 -28.86 -58.94 99.24
CA MET A 1 -29.27 -59.85 98.16
C MET A 1 -29.92 -59.00 97.08
N LYS A 2 -29.53 -59.23 95.82
CA LYS A 2 -29.89 -58.52 94.57
C LYS A 2 -29.27 -57.12 94.33
N PRO A 3 -28.35 -57.02 93.36
CA PRO A 3 -28.17 -55.82 92.54
C PRO A 3 -29.18 -55.84 91.38
N GLU A 4 -29.87 -54.73 91.13
CA GLU A 4 -30.70 -54.55 89.94
C GLU A 4 -29.95 -53.72 88.90
N THR A 5 -29.62 -54.43 87.83
CA THR A 5 -29.44 -54.05 86.42
C THR A 5 -30.14 -52.75 86.00
N THR A 6 -29.55 -52.00 85.05
CA THR A 6 -30.15 -51.46 83.80
C THR A 6 -29.09 -50.56 83.16
N GLU A 7 -28.32 -51.03 82.18
CA GLU A 7 -28.59 -51.09 80.73
C GLU A 7 -27.91 -49.94 79.97
N LYS A 8 -27.28 -50.33 78.87
CA LYS A 8 -26.52 -49.53 77.91
C LYS A 8 -27.39 -48.43 77.28
N GLN A 9 -26.79 -47.33 76.83
CA GLN A 9 -26.73 -47.07 75.38
C GLN A 9 -25.66 -46.04 74.97
N PRO A 10 -25.14 -46.17 73.73
CA PRO A 10 -23.96 -45.46 73.24
C PRO A 10 -24.38 -44.26 72.40
N GLN A 11 -23.85 -43.06 72.64
CA GLN A 11 -24.00 -41.98 71.67
C GLN A 11 -22.77 -41.09 71.55
N GLY A 12 -22.31 -40.99 70.30
CA GLY A 12 -22.06 -39.66 69.74
C GLY A 12 -20.62 -39.18 69.66
N LYS A 13 -19.70 -39.96 69.06
CA LYS A 13 -18.43 -39.38 68.53
C LYS A 13 -18.65 -38.37 67.39
N MET A 14 -19.90 -38.16 66.95
CA MET A 14 -20.33 -37.08 66.06
C MET A 14 -20.67 -35.76 66.77
N GLY A 15 -20.55 -35.66 68.10
CA GLY A 15 -20.75 -34.39 68.82
C GLY A 15 -19.52 -33.46 68.83
N GLN A 16 -18.32 -33.98 68.57
CA GLN A 16 -17.08 -33.21 68.75
C GLN A 16 -16.59 -32.47 67.50
N ILE A 17 -17.11 -32.79 66.32
CA ILE A 17 -16.70 -32.12 65.07
C ILE A 17 -17.53 -30.85 64.81
N LEU A 18 -18.71 -30.72 65.44
CA LEU A 18 -19.60 -29.56 65.28
C LEU A 18 -19.47 -28.48 66.37
N GLY A 19 -18.59 -28.67 67.36
CA GLY A 19 -18.42 -27.74 68.48
C GLY A 19 -17.43 -26.59 68.25
N LYS A 20 -16.63 -26.63 67.16
CA LYS A 20 -15.51 -25.69 66.95
C LYS A 20 -15.81 -24.53 65.99
N LEU A 21 -17.08 -24.29 65.66
CA LEU A 21 -17.51 -23.12 64.86
C LEU A 21 -18.23 -22.05 65.68
N ARG A 22 -18.40 -22.23 66.99
CA ARG A 22 -19.11 -21.27 67.83
C ARG A 22 -18.12 -20.28 68.47
N GLY A 23 -17.65 -19.34 67.66
CA GLY A 23 -16.80 -18.25 68.14
C GLY A 23 -15.91 -17.60 67.10
N ILE A 24 -16.22 -17.70 65.80
CA ILE A 24 -15.49 -16.90 64.82
C ILE A 24 -15.99 -15.46 64.95
N ASN A 25 -15.16 -14.61 65.56
CA ASN A 25 -15.42 -13.19 65.70
C ASN A 25 -15.75 -12.60 64.32
N LYS A 26 -16.82 -11.81 64.21
CA LYS A 26 -17.25 -11.21 62.94
C LYS A 26 -16.11 -10.43 62.24
N THR A 27 -15.18 -9.90 63.02
CA THR A 27 -13.94 -9.25 62.56
C THR A 27 -12.95 -10.19 61.88
N VAL A 28 -12.83 -11.45 62.30
CA VAL A 28 -11.97 -12.47 61.66
C VAL A 28 -12.57 -12.91 60.32
N VAL A 29 -13.89 -13.10 60.25
CA VAL A 29 -14.61 -13.37 58.99
C VAL A 29 -14.45 -12.20 58.02
N PHE A 30 -14.64 -10.98 58.52
CA PHE A 30 -14.50 -9.77 57.71
C PHE A 30 -13.07 -9.59 57.19
N GLY A 31 -12.05 -9.81 58.03
CA GLY A 31 -10.65 -9.79 57.62
C GLY A 31 -10.34 -10.83 56.53
N ALA A 32 -10.84 -12.06 56.68
CA ALA A 32 -10.66 -13.11 55.68
C ALA A 32 -11.28 -12.75 54.32
N VAL A 33 -12.47 -12.15 54.32
CA VAL A 33 -13.13 -11.68 53.09
C VAL A 33 -12.30 -10.57 52.42
N VAL A 34 -11.82 -9.60 53.19
CA VAL A 34 -10.96 -8.51 52.66
C VAL A 34 -9.67 -9.07 52.06
N THR A 35 -9.04 -10.05 52.70
CA THR A 35 -7.83 -10.70 52.17
C THR A 35 -8.10 -11.44 50.86
N ILE A 36 -9.24 -12.13 50.74
CA ILE A 36 -9.63 -12.80 49.48
C ILE A 36 -9.82 -11.79 48.36
N PHE A 37 -10.53 -10.69 48.61
CA PHE A 37 -10.69 -9.62 47.62
C PHE A 37 -9.36 -8.96 47.24
N ALA A 38 -8.44 -8.78 48.20
CA ALA A 38 -7.11 -8.25 47.91
C ALA A 38 -6.29 -9.20 47.01
N LEU A 39 -6.36 -10.51 47.23
CA LEU A 39 -5.71 -11.51 46.38
C LEU A 39 -6.29 -11.54 44.97
N ILE A 40 -7.62 -11.47 44.85
CA ILE A 40 -8.28 -11.39 43.54
C ILE A 40 -7.88 -10.09 42.83
N GLY A 41 -7.87 -8.96 43.55
CA GLY A 41 -7.43 -7.67 43.01
C GLY A 41 -5.97 -7.68 42.53
N LEU A 42 -5.09 -8.37 43.24
CA LEU A 42 -3.70 -8.55 42.84
C LEU A 42 -3.57 -9.40 41.57
N ILE A 43 -4.30 -10.51 41.47
CA ILE A 43 -4.31 -11.36 40.27
C ILE A 43 -4.85 -10.58 39.06
N VAL A 44 -5.97 -9.87 39.23
CA VAL A 44 -6.57 -9.03 38.17
C VAL A 44 -5.62 -7.91 37.77
N SER A 45 -4.93 -7.28 38.72
CA SER A 45 -3.96 -6.22 38.44
C SER A 45 -2.80 -6.75 37.59
N VAL A 46 -2.21 -7.89 37.94
CA VAL A 46 -1.09 -8.49 37.18
C VAL A 46 -1.52 -8.88 35.77
N VAL A 47 -2.70 -9.50 35.60
CA VAL A 47 -3.22 -9.89 34.28
C VAL A 47 -3.56 -8.67 33.42
N PHE A 48 -4.16 -7.64 34.01
CA PHE A 48 -4.57 -6.43 33.29
C PHE A 48 -3.37 -5.56 32.88
N LEU A 49 -2.36 -5.43 33.75
CA LEU A 49 -1.12 -4.71 33.43
C LEU A 49 -0.27 -5.47 32.40
N GLY A 50 -0.14 -6.80 32.56
CA GLY A 50 0.60 -7.64 31.63
C GLY A 50 0.01 -7.65 30.21
N GLY A 51 -1.32 -7.74 30.10
CA GLY A 51 -2.01 -7.71 28.81
C GLY A 51 -1.84 -6.38 28.07
N LYS A 52 -2.02 -5.25 28.75
CA LYS A 52 -1.94 -3.93 28.09
C LYS A 52 -0.55 -3.53 27.62
N ILE A 53 0.50 -3.94 28.35
CA ILE A 53 1.88 -3.63 27.96
C ILE A 53 2.30 -4.51 26.77
N GLY A 54 1.89 -5.79 26.75
CA GLY A 54 2.15 -6.68 25.62
C GLY A 54 1.43 -6.23 24.33
N ASP A 55 0.16 -5.85 24.44
CA ASP A 55 -0.66 -5.45 23.30
C ASP A 55 -0.14 -4.14 22.68
N ALA A 56 0.15 -3.11 23.50
CA ALA A 56 0.65 -1.83 23.00
C ALA A 56 1.99 -1.95 22.24
N PHE A 57 2.94 -2.75 22.75
CA PHE A 57 4.22 -2.99 22.08
C PHE A 57 4.10 -3.88 20.83
N GLY A 58 3.14 -4.82 20.81
CA GLY A 58 2.88 -5.67 19.65
C GLY A 58 2.29 -4.90 18.47
N HIS A 59 1.35 -4.00 18.75
CA HIS A 59 0.71 -3.17 17.72
C HIS A 59 1.68 -2.20 17.05
N GLU A 60 2.64 -1.66 17.81
CA GLU A 60 3.63 -0.72 17.27
C GLU A 60 4.56 -1.37 16.23
N LYS A 61 5.09 -2.56 16.55
CA LYS A 61 5.94 -3.31 15.60
C LYS A 61 5.18 -3.73 14.35
N GLU A 62 3.92 -4.11 14.53
CA GLU A 62 3.07 -4.50 13.43
C GLU A 62 2.76 -3.31 12.49
N LYS A 63 2.46 -2.13 13.04
CA LYS A 63 2.30 -0.91 12.25
C LYS A 63 3.56 -0.59 11.46
N GLN A 64 4.72 -0.58 12.11
CA GLN A 64 6.01 -0.31 11.47
C GLN A 64 6.31 -1.28 10.33
N LEU A 65 5.95 -2.56 10.48
CA LEU A 65 6.07 -3.55 9.41
C LEU A 65 5.21 -3.17 8.20
N TYR A 66 3.93 -2.81 8.41
CA TYR A 66 3.06 -2.41 7.32
C TYR A 66 3.50 -1.09 6.68
N GLU A 67 3.96 -0.12 7.46
CA GLU A 67 4.51 1.14 6.96
C GLU A 67 5.72 0.89 6.05
N LYS A 68 6.62 -0.01 6.47
CA LYS A 68 7.78 -0.40 5.65
C LYS A 68 7.35 -1.00 4.31
N ILE A 69 6.39 -1.93 4.32
CA ILE A 69 5.88 -2.58 3.09
C ILE A 69 5.22 -1.54 2.16
N LEU A 70 4.45 -0.61 2.73
CA LEU A 70 3.67 0.36 1.95
C LEU A 70 4.48 1.57 1.48
N THR A 71 5.61 1.89 2.12
CA THR A 71 6.43 3.08 1.78
C THR A 71 6.72 3.23 0.29
N PRO A 72 7.27 2.22 -0.43
CA PRO A 72 7.59 2.37 -1.86
C PRO A 72 6.37 2.64 -2.74
N VAL A 73 5.18 2.26 -2.30
CA VAL A 73 3.92 2.47 -3.03
C VAL A 73 3.28 3.80 -2.66
N VAL A 74 3.18 4.11 -1.37
CA VAL A 74 2.51 5.31 -0.85
C VAL A 74 3.20 6.60 -1.32
N MET A 75 4.53 6.61 -1.41
CA MET A 75 5.24 7.80 -1.88
C MET A 75 5.02 8.12 -3.37
N LEU A 76 4.56 7.15 -4.16
CA LEU A 76 4.19 7.35 -5.56
C LEU A 76 2.75 7.88 -5.73
N ASP A 77 1.98 7.91 -4.63
CA ASP A 77 0.55 8.23 -4.58
C ASP A 77 -0.26 7.66 -5.75
N PRO A 78 -0.33 6.31 -5.90
CA PRO A 78 -1.05 5.72 -7.00
C PRO A 78 -2.56 5.97 -6.88
N VAL A 79 -3.22 5.97 -8.05
CA VAL A 79 -4.68 5.96 -8.11
C VAL A 79 -5.19 4.62 -7.57
N PRO A 80 -6.26 4.61 -6.74
CA PRO A 80 -6.88 3.39 -6.29
C PRO A 80 -7.31 2.48 -7.46
N VAL A 81 -7.05 1.18 -7.32
CA VAL A 81 -7.38 0.14 -8.29
C VAL A 81 -7.91 -1.10 -7.59
N GLU A 82 -9.03 -1.64 -8.09
CA GLU A 82 -9.62 -2.87 -7.56
C GLU A 82 -8.72 -4.11 -7.78
N ASN A 83 -7.96 -4.11 -8.88
CA ASN A 83 -7.03 -5.18 -9.23
C ASN A 83 -5.65 -4.57 -9.43
N ILE A 84 -4.67 -5.08 -8.70
CA ILE A 84 -3.31 -4.57 -8.70
C ILE A 84 -2.63 -4.63 -10.08
N ASN A 85 -3.03 -5.56 -10.95
CA ASN A 85 -2.54 -5.63 -12.34
C ASN A 85 -2.97 -4.42 -13.19
N LYS A 86 -3.92 -3.59 -12.71
CA LYS A 86 -4.35 -2.35 -13.37
C LYS A 86 -3.61 -1.11 -12.86
N LEU A 87 -2.65 -1.27 -11.95
CA LEU A 87 -1.87 -0.15 -11.39
C LEU A 87 -1.03 0.57 -12.46
N GLY A 88 -0.69 -0.14 -13.55
CA GLY A 88 0.10 0.37 -14.66
C GLY A 88 1.59 0.05 -14.52
N ASP A 89 2.21 -0.29 -15.64
CA ASP A 89 3.61 -0.75 -15.72
C ASP A 89 4.57 0.24 -15.03
N GLU A 90 4.42 1.55 -15.30
CA GLU A 90 5.28 2.57 -14.71
C GLU A 90 5.24 2.59 -13.18
N LYS A 91 4.04 2.46 -12.59
CA LYS A 91 3.87 2.49 -11.13
C LYS A 91 4.36 1.20 -10.48
N ILE A 92 4.14 0.06 -11.12
CA ILE A 92 4.65 -1.24 -10.64
C ILE A 92 6.18 -1.24 -10.64
N VAL A 93 6.80 -0.86 -11.76
CA VAL A 93 8.26 -0.77 -11.92
C VAL A 93 8.85 0.25 -10.95
N SER A 94 8.26 1.44 -10.85
CA SER A 94 8.74 2.47 -9.92
C SER A 94 8.71 1.98 -8.48
N ALA A 95 7.60 1.37 -8.04
CA ALA A 95 7.47 0.85 -6.68
C ALA A 95 8.50 -0.25 -6.40
N ALA A 96 8.76 -1.13 -7.36
CA ALA A 96 9.75 -2.20 -7.22
C ALA A 96 11.18 -1.64 -7.09
N ILE A 97 11.60 -0.72 -7.96
CA ILE A 97 12.91 -0.07 -7.90
C ILE A 97 13.06 0.70 -6.57
N TRP A 98 12.03 1.42 -6.16
CA TRP A 98 12.03 2.12 -4.88
C TRP A 98 12.08 1.20 -3.67
N SER A 99 11.41 0.05 -3.72
CA SER A 99 11.50 -0.96 -2.67
C SER A 99 12.93 -1.45 -2.52
N LEU A 100 13.62 -1.72 -3.62
CA LEU A 100 15.03 -2.08 -3.61
C LEU A 100 15.88 -0.94 -3.02
N ILE A 101 15.71 0.29 -3.52
CA ILE A 101 16.45 1.48 -3.04
C ILE A 101 16.32 1.70 -1.54
N LEU A 102 15.12 1.49 -0.98
CA LEU A 102 14.82 1.76 0.42
C LEU A 102 15.22 0.61 1.37
N ASN A 103 15.35 -0.61 0.87
CA ASN A 103 15.51 -1.80 1.69
C ASN A 103 16.85 -2.52 1.53
N GLU A 104 17.56 -2.33 0.42
CA GLU A 104 18.80 -3.03 0.13
C GLU A 104 20.03 -2.13 0.05
N ASN A 105 21.19 -2.75 0.16
CA ASN A 105 22.45 -2.08 -0.12
C ASN A 105 22.70 -1.99 -1.63
N LYS A 106 22.73 -0.77 -2.17
CA LYS A 106 23.01 -0.52 -3.59
C LYS A 106 24.45 -0.84 -4.00
N ASP A 107 25.36 -0.95 -3.04
CA ASP A 107 26.79 -1.22 -3.30
C ASP A 107 27.04 -2.59 -3.95
N GLU A 108 26.06 -3.51 -3.90
CA GLU A 108 26.16 -4.84 -4.52
C GLU A 108 25.96 -4.80 -6.04
N TYR A 109 25.40 -3.70 -6.55
CA TYR A 109 25.14 -3.51 -7.97
C TYR A 109 26.30 -2.81 -8.67
N GLN A 110 26.44 -3.07 -9.97
CA GLN A 110 27.36 -2.29 -10.80
C GLN A 110 26.88 -0.84 -10.81
N HIS A 111 27.82 0.09 -10.65
CA HIS A 111 27.56 1.52 -10.69
C HIS A 111 28.67 2.25 -11.45
N ASP A 112 28.33 3.41 -12.00
CA ASP A 112 29.30 4.41 -12.41
C ASP A 112 29.22 5.63 -11.46
N ASP A 113 29.79 6.76 -11.85
CA ASP A 113 29.80 7.98 -11.03
C ASP A 113 28.40 8.59 -10.82
N TYR A 114 27.40 8.22 -11.63
CA TYR A 114 26.09 8.86 -11.66
C TYR A 114 24.92 7.90 -11.42
N SER A 115 25.07 6.63 -11.79
CA SER A 115 23.99 5.65 -11.86
C SER A 115 24.39 4.29 -11.29
N VAL A 116 23.40 3.63 -10.69
CA VAL A 116 23.42 2.21 -10.34
C VAL A 116 22.62 1.43 -11.39
N TYR A 117 23.15 0.29 -11.82
CA TYR A 117 22.53 -0.57 -12.83
C TYR A 117 21.85 -1.77 -12.17
N ILE A 118 20.51 -1.75 -12.15
CA ILE A 118 19.69 -2.78 -11.51
C ILE A 118 19.14 -3.75 -12.57
N PRO A 119 19.39 -5.06 -12.49
CA PRO A 119 18.81 -6.04 -13.40
C PRO A 119 17.28 -6.06 -13.35
N ALA A 120 16.62 -6.18 -14.50
CA ALA A 120 15.16 -6.30 -14.58
C ALA A 120 14.62 -7.54 -13.83
N ALA A 121 15.44 -8.58 -13.67
CA ALA A 121 15.09 -9.75 -12.88
C ALA A 121 14.89 -9.42 -11.38
N ASP A 122 15.69 -8.49 -10.84
CA ASP A 122 15.55 -8.05 -9.46
C ASP A 122 14.34 -7.13 -9.32
N VAL A 123 14.08 -6.27 -10.31
CA VAL A 123 12.85 -5.47 -10.36
C VAL A 123 11.60 -6.37 -10.38
N ASP A 124 11.60 -7.46 -11.16
CA ASP A 124 10.55 -8.48 -11.13
C ASP A 124 10.41 -9.16 -9.76
N HIS A 125 11.53 -9.49 -9.11
CA HIS A 125 11.53 -10.04 -7.75
C HIS A 125 10.85 -9.08 -6.75
N TYR A 126 11.24 -7.81 -6.74
CA TYR A 126 10.66 -6.80 -5.85
C TYR A 126 9.20 -6.47 -6.19
N ALA A 127 8.83 -6.47 -7.47
CA ALA A 127 7.44 -6.31 -7.89
C ALA A 127 6.57 -7.46 -7.34
N LYS A 128 7.05 -8.70 -7.45
CA LYS A 128 6.35 -9.88 -6.91
C LYS A 128 6.31 -9.89 -5.38
N GLN A 129 7.35 -9.40 -4.72
CA GLN A 129 7.35 -9.23 -3.27
C GLN A 129 6.30 -8.21 -2.83
N LEU A 130 6.16 -7.09 -3.55
CA LEU A 130 5.20 -6.05 -3.24
C LEU A 130 3.75 -6.41 -3.60
N PHE A 131 3.52 -7.03 -4.76
CA PHE A 131 2.19 -7.17 -5.36
C PHE A 131 1.74 -8.63 -5.57
N GLY A 132 2.58 -9.59 -5.19
CA GLY A 132 2.31 -11.02 -5.31
C GLY A 132 2.87 -11.63 -6.60
N ASN A 133 3.04 -12.95 -6.60
CA ASN A 133 3.70 -13.69 -7.69
C ASN A 133 2.98 -13.64 -9.05
N GLU A 134 1.69 -13.33 -9.04
CA GLU A 134 0.82 -13.29 -10.22
C GLU A 134 0.81 -11.91 -10.91
N ILE A 135 1.61 -10.95 -10.41
CA ILE A 135 1.68 -9.60 -10.99
C ILE A 135 2.21 -9.65 -12.43
N GLN A 136 1.55 -8.91 -13.32
CA GLN A 136 1.93 -8.77 -14.72
C GLN A 136 2.23 -7.32 -15.03
N PHE A 137 3.40 -7.07 -15.63
CA PHE A 137 3.82 -5.75 -16.10
C PHE A 137 4.88 -5.89 -17.18
N ASN A 138 5.08 -4.85 -17.99
CA ASN A 138 6.21 -4.75 -18.90
C ASN A 138 7.31 -3.86 -18.32
N ASN A 139 8.57 -4.16 -18.66
CA ASN A 139 9.67 -3.26 -18.33
C ASN A 139 9.59 -2.00 -19.20
N VAL A 140 9.45 -0.85 -18.56
CA VAL A 140 9.36 0.47 -19.19
C VAL A 140 10.31 1.45 -18.51
N SER A 141 10.82 2.43 -19.25
CA SER A 141 11.53 3.57 -18.66
C SER A 141 10.53 4.46 -17.91
N ILE A 142 10.96 5.02 -16.78
CA ILE A 142 10.17 5.93 -15.95
C ILE A 142 10.72 7.33 -16.13
N SER A 143 9.83 8.29 -16.42
CA SER A 143 10.18 9.70 -16.51
C SER A 143 9.18 10.51 -15.68
N ASP A 144 9.52 10.75 -14.41
CA ASP A 144 8.80 11.65 -13.52
C ASP A 144 9.51 13.02 -13.49
N SER A 145 8.83 14.06 -13.02
CA SER A 145 9.43 15.40 -12.88
C SER A 145 10.59 15.42 -11.87
N GLU A 146 10.60 14.51 -10.90
CA GLU A 146 11.58 14.48 -9.81
C GLU A 146 12.66 13.40 -9.97
N TYR A 147 12.43 12.40 -10.83
CA TYR A 147 13.38 11.31 -11.07
C TYR A 147 13.12 10.61 -12.41
N THR A 148 14.17 10.01 -12.96
CA THR A 148 14.12 9.21 -14.18
C THR A 148 14.81 7.87 -13.93
N PHE A 149 14.18 6.78 -14.34
CA PHE A 149 14.78 5.44 -14.39
C PHE A 149 14.78 4.96 -15.84
N GLU A 150 15.94 4.82 -16.44
CA GLU A 150 16.03 4.41 -17.85
C GLU A 150 16.15 2.89 -17.95
N TYR A 151 15.26 2.27 -18.71
CA TYR A 151 15.35 0.85 -19.03
C TYR A 151 16.22 0.61 -20.27
N LEU A 152 17.36 -0.02 -20.07
CA LEU A 152 18.31 -0.42 -21.10
C LEU A 152 17.96 -1.82 -21.60
N SER A 153 17.28 -1.90 -22.75
CA SER A 153 16.74 -3.16 -23.28
C SER A 153 17.81 -4.17 -23.71
N GLU A 154 18.98 -3.71 -24.15
CA GLU A 154 20.09 -4.56 -24.60
C GLU A 154 20.67 -5.38 -23.45
N SER A 155 20.89 -4.75 -22.29
CA SER A 155 21.42 -5.39 -21.08
C SER A 155 20.33 -5.88 -20.12
N LYS A 156 19.06 -5.52 -20.35
CA LYS A 156 17.91 -5.77 -19.45
C LYS A 156 18.16 -5.22 -18.04
N THR A 157 18.66 -3.99 -17.96
CA THR A 157 18.98 -3.29 -16.71
C THR A 157 18.33 -1.92 -16.66
N TYR A 158 18.06 -1.44 -15.46
CA TYR A 158 17.64 -0.08 -15.18
C TYR A 158 18.83 0.77 -14.77
N SER A 159 19.05 1.89 -15.44
CA SER A 159 19.95 2.96 -15.00
C SER A 159 19.20 3.84 -14.00
N VAL A 160 19.62 3.79 -12.75
CA VAL A 160 18.99 4.47 -11.62
C VAL A 160 19.97 5.48 -11.04
N PRO A 161 19.67 6.79 -11.05
CA PRO A 161 20.59 7.79 -10.51
C PRO A 161 20.96 7.52 -9.04
N ILE A 162 22.20 7.78 -8.67
CA ILE A 162 22.68 7.60 -7.28
C ILE A 162 22.05 8.66 -6.36
N GLU A 163 22.07 9.93 -6.79
CA GLU A 163 21.56 11.07 -6.04
C GLU A 163 20.09 11.36 -6.38
N ILE A 164 19.16 10.62 -5.77
CA ILE A 164 17.72 10.88 -5.92
C ILE A 164 17.15 11.37 -4.59
N GLN A 165 16.55 12.56 -4.59
CA GLN A 165 15.86 13.12 -3.44
C GLN A 165 14.34 13.10 -3.64
N TYR A 166 13.75 11.91 -3.72
CA TYR A 166 12.32 11.74 -3.90
C TYR A 166 11.71 10.90 -2.77
N MET A 167 10.95 11.56 -1.90
CA MET A 167 10.17 10.90 -0.84
C MET A 167 9.05 11.83 -0.37
N PRO A 168 8.08 12.18 -1.22
CA PRO A 168 7.10 13.24 -0.91
C PRO A 168 6.18 12.87 0.25
N TYR A 169 5.90 11.57 0.41
CA TYR A 169 4.98 11.04 1.41
C TYR A 169 5.55 9.84 2.17
N ARG A 170 5.11 9.68 3.41
CA ARG A 170 5.29 8.46 4.20
C ARG A 170 3.94 7.94 4.70
N PRO A 171 3.76 6.62 4.81
CA PRO A 171 2.53 6.04 5.36
C PRO A 171 2.47 6.19 6.88
N GLU A 172 1.26 6.37 7.40
CA GLU A 172 0.90 6.21 8.81
C GLU A 172 -0.29 5.25 8.92
N ILE A 173 -0.16 4.19 9.71
CA ILE A 173 -1.26 3.22 9.87
C ILE A 173 -2.26 3.72 10.91
N ASP A 174 -3.42 4.16 10.44
CA ASP A 174 -4.54 4.62 11.28
C ASP A 174 -5.31 3.43 11.88
N LYS A 175 -5.68 2.46 11.03
CA LYS A 175 -6.48 1.31 11.45
C LYS A 175 -6.02 0.03 10.75
N ILE A 176 -6.04 -1.06 11.51
CA ILE A 176 -5.76 -2.42 11.05
C ILE A 176 -7.02 -3.27 11.25
N SER A 177 -7.46 -3.97 10.20
CA SER A 177 -8.55 -4.95 10.25
C SER A 177 -8.04 -6.26 9.66
N LYS A 178 -8.18 -7.38 10.39
CA LYS A 178 -7.68 -8.69 9.95
C LYS A 178 -8.83 -9.65 9.74
N ASN A 179 -8.83 -10.37 8.63
CA ASN A 179 -9.79 -11.42 8.31
C ASN A 179 -9.06 -12.61 7.65
N GLY A 180 -8.67 -13.60 8.47
CA GLY A 180 -7.86 -14.73 8.02
C GLY A 180 -6.50 -14.25 7.51
N ASP A 181 -6.20 -14.57 6.24
CA ASP A 181 -4.96 -14.16 5.56
C ASP A 181 -5.04 -12.75 4.96
N LYS A 182 -6.20 -12.10 5.00
CA LYS A 182 -6.37 -10.72 4.52
C LYS A 182 -6.22 -9.70 5.64
N VAL A 183 -5.51 -8.62 5.36
CA VAL A 183 -5.35 -7.46 6.24
C VAL A 183 -5.76 -6.20 5.48
N THR A 184 -6.76 -5.49 5.99
CA THR A 184 -7.19 -4.20 5.47
C THR A 184 -6.63 -3.10 6.34
N LEU A 185 -5.92 -2.15 5.72
CA LEU A 185 -5.24 -1.05 6.37
C LEU A 185 -5.86 0.28 5.93
N LYS A 186 -6.27 1.11 6.88
CA LYS A 186 -6.51 2.53 6.62
C LYS A 186 -5.19 3.28 6.80
N VAL A 187 -4.70 3.87 5.71
CA VAL A 187 -3.36 4.42 5.63
C VAL A 187 -3.44 5.92 5.41
N GLY A 188 -2.92 6.70 6.35
CA GLY A 188 -2.74 8.14 6.24
C GLY A 188 -1.48 8.48 5.46
N TYR A 189 -1.56 9.50 4.62
CA TYR A 189 -0.42 10.04 3.88
C TYR A 189 0.11 11.26 4.61
N LEU A 190 1.34 11.17 5.12
CA LEU A 190 2.05 12.28 5.75
C LEU A 190 3.04 12.86 4.73
N SER A 191 2.88 14.15 4.42
CA SER A 191 3.85 14.87 3.60
C SER A 191 5.13 15.13 4.39
N ARG A 192 6.29 15.16 3.72
CA ARG A 192 7.51 15.73 4.32
C ARG A 192 7.24 17.20 4.63
N SER A 193 7.03 17.53 5.91
CA SER A 193 6.85 18.91 6.33
C SER A 193 8.05 19.74 5.87
N SER A 194 7.78 20.87 5.22
CA SER A 194 8.84 21.84 4.99
C SER A 194 9.29 22.37 6.36
N VAL A 195 10.60 22.30 6.61
CA VAL A 195 11.27 22.74 7.85
C VAL A 195 10.89 24.18 8.25
N TRP A 196 10.35 24.97 7.32
CA TRP A 196 9.87 26.33 7.56
C TRP A 196 8.69 26.42 8.55
N GLY A 197 7.85 25.39 8.68
CA GLY A 197 6.75 25.33 9.65
C GLY A 197 7.18 24.94 11.08
N MET A 198 8.35 24.31 11.24
CA MET A 198 8.85 23.80 12.53
C MET A 198 9.22 24.91 13.52
N HIS A 199 9.56 26.12 13.03
CA HIS A 199 10.12 27.17 13.88
C HIS A 199 9.07 28.12 14.50
N LEU A 200 7.79 28.03 14.13
CA LEU A 200 6.80 29.05 14.49
C LEU A 200 5.77 28.67 15.57
N LYS A 201 5.72 27.43 16.04
CA LYS A 201 4.98 27.03 17.25
C LYS A 201 5.33 25.60 17.62
N GLY A 202 5.59 25.36 18.91
CA GLY A 202 6.01 24.06 19.43
C GLY A 202 5.09 22.92 19.01
N GLY A 203 5.69 21.83 18.55
CA GLY A 203 5.05 20.55 18.28
C GLY A 203 3.96 20.61 17.22
N TYR A 204 4.34 20.53 15.94
CA TYR A 204 3.36 20.21 14.91
C TYR A 204 3.01 18.72 15.05
N ASP A 205 1.77 18.41 15.44
CA ASP A 205 1.20 17.10 15.18
C ASP A 205 1.02 17.00 13.66
N GLU A 206 1.95 16.33 12.98
CA GLU A 206 1.83 16.04 11.56
C GLU A 206 0.61 15.13 11.37
N LYS A 207 -0.46 15.68 10.78
CA LYS A 207 -1.69 14.92 10.49
C LYS A 207 -1.69 14.48 9.04
N PRO A 208 -2.21 13.26 8.74
CA PRO A 208 -2.41 12.85 7.36
C PRO A 208 -3.30 13.82 6.59
N PHE A 209 -2.90 14.18 5.36
CA PHE A 209 -3.70 15.04 4.48
C PHE A 209 -4.69 14.23 3.61
N LYS A 210 -4.41 12.94 3.43
CA LYS A 210 -5.21 11.98 2.64
C LYS A 210 -5.20 10.64 3.35
N TYR A 211 -6.26 9.86 3.17
CA TYR A 211 -6.33 8.47 3.59
C TYR A 211 -6.71 7.57 2.41
N VAL A 212 -6.10 6.39 2.33
CA VAL A 212 -6.38 5.35 1.33
C VAL A 212 -6.48 4.01 2.04
N GLU A 213 -7.31 3.12 1.52
CA GLU A 213 -7.42 1.75 2.04
C GLU A 213 -6.53 0.81 1.22
N TYR A 214 -5.71 0.02 1.92
CA TYR A 214 -4.87 -1.01 1.31
C TYR A 214 -5.30 -2.39 1.78
N GLU A 215 -5.46 -3.33 0.85
CA GLU A 215 -5.63 -4.74 1.14
C GLU A 215 -4.29 -5.46 0.97
N LEU A 216 -3.85 -6.14 2.03
CA LEU A 216 -2.68 -7.00 2.05
C LEU A 216 -3.13 -8.44 2.19
N THR A 217 -2.44 -9.35 1.50
CA THR A 217 -2.60 -10.80 1.66
C THR A 217 -1.34 -11.39 2.25
N ARG A 218 -1.52 -12.18 3.31
CA ARG A 218 -0.45 -12.86 4.04
C ARG A 218 -0.03 -14.12 3.31
N THR A 219 1.27 -14.30 3.12
CA THR A 219 1.87 -15.50 2.49
C THR A 219 2.71 -16.32 3.47
N GLY A 220 3.13 -15.72 4.58
CA GLY A 220 3.99 -16.35 5.58
C GLY A 220 3.96 -15.65 6.93
N ARG A 221 4.93 -15.94 7.78
CA ARG A 221 5.13 -15.16 9.01
C ARG A 221 5.71 -13.81 8.62
N ASP A 222 5.02 -12.74 8.95
CA ASP A 222 5.46 -11.35 8.71
C ASP A 222 5.75 -11.05 7.22
N GLN A 223 5.15 -11.82 6.31
CA GLN A 223 5.27 -11.69 4.86
C GLN A 223 3.89 -11.42 4.26
N TYR A 224 3.79 -10.32 3.54
CA TYR A 224 2.56 -9.82 2.94
C TYR A 224 2.86 -9.22 1.57
N TYR A 225 1.87 -9.27 0.68
CA TYR A 225 1.86 -8.49 -0.56
C TYR A 225 0.56 -7.69 -0.65
N ILE A 226 0.58 -6.59 -1.38
CA ILE A 226 -0.54 -5.69 -1.63
C ILE A 226 -1.43 -6.31 -2.71
N SER A 227 -2.64 -6.71 -2.35
CA SER A 227 -3.63 -7.30 -3.25
C SER A 227 -4.61 -6.28 -3.82
N GLY A 228 -4.79 -5.13 -3.18
CA GLY A 228 -5.72 -4.09 -3.62
C GLY A 228 -5.46 -2.71 -3.01
N ILE A 229 -5.85 -1.66 -3.72
CA ILE A 229 -5.79 -0.27 -3.28
C ILE A 229 -7.16 0.36 -3.54
N HIS A 230 -7.85 0.74 -2.49
CA HIS A 230 -9.23 1.20 -2.58
C HIS A 230 -9.38 2.63 -2.07
N GLU A 231 -10.29 3.37 -2.71
CA GLU A 231 -10.82 4.57 -2.10
C GLU A 231 -11.51 4.18 -0.80
N LEU A 232 -11.45 5.05 0.21
CA LEU A 232 -12.16 4.82 1.45
C LEU A 232 -13.65 4.66 1.14
N SER A 233 -14.16 3.44 1.35
CA SER A 233 -15.61 3.23 1.36
C SER A 233 -16.17 4.07 2.49
N ASP A 234 -17.05 5.02 2.13
CA ASP A 234 -17.57 6.03 3.03
C ASP A 234 -18.51 5.41 4.08
N ASN A 235 -17.89 4.82 5.10
CA ASN A 235 -18.49 4.66 6.41
C ASN A 235 -18.15 5.84 7.34
N GLY A 236 -17.88 7.03 6.75
CA GLY A 236 -17.92 8.32 7.43
C GLY A 236 -16.62 9.13 7.33
N ILE A 237 -16.33 9.69 6.16
CA ILE A 237 -15.94 11.08 5.89
C ILE A 237 -15.46 11.12 4.41
N THR A 238 -16.37 11.53 3.53
CA THR A 238 -16.11 11.89 2.14
C THR A 238 -15.21 13.12 2.08
N SER A 239 -13.98 12.96 1.59
CA SER A 239 -13.19 14.08 1.07
C SER A 239 -13.38 14.11 -0.43
N SER A 240 -14.38 14.86 -0.87
CA SER A 240 -14.65 15.10 -2.28
C SER A 240 -13.56 16.00 -2.87
N PHE A 241 -12.58 15.41 -3.56
CA PHE A 241 -11.78 16.14 -4.55
C PHE A 241 -12.46 15.97 -5.91
N SER A 242 -13.33 16.90 -6.25
CA SER A 242 -13.84 17.05 -7.62
C SER A 242 -12.72 17.61 -8.49
N SER A 243 -12.14 16.75 -9.33
CA SER A 243 -11.34 17.17 -10.48
C SER A 243 -12.27 17.80 -11.51
N GLY A 244 -12.52 19.09 -11.37
CA GLY A 244 -13.20 19.90 -12.38
C GLY A 244 -12.30 20.10 -13.59
N VAL A 245 -12.32 19.16 -14.55
CA VAL A 245 -11.95 19.45 -15.93
C VAL A 245 -13.22 19.89 -16.64
N SER A 246 -13.38 21.20 -16.79
CA SER A 246 -14.41 21.80 -17.63
C SER A 246 -14.10 21.51 -19.10
N SER A 247 -14.74 20.48 -19.66
CA SER A 247 -14.88 20.33 -21.11
C SER A 247 -15.91 21.36 -21.60
N ALA A 248 -15.42 22.42 -22.23
CA ALA A 248 -16.26 23.32 -23.00
C ALA A 248 -16.72 22.60 -24.27
N THR A 249 -18.02 22.28 -24.34
CA THR A 249 -18.67 21.86 -25.58
C THR A 249 -19.87 22.76 -25.83
N SER A 250 -19.82 23.43 -26.98
CA SER A 250 -20.74 24.41 -27.50
C SER A 250 -22.18 23.90 -27.59
N SER A 251 -23.11 24.70 -27.07
CA SER A 251 -24.56 24.49 -27.13
C SER A 251 -25.09 24.55 -28.57
N SER A 252 -25.67 23.45 -29.05
CA SER A 252 -26.65 23.45 -30.15
C SER A 252 -28.05 23.61 -29.58
N ALA A 253 -28.75 24.69 -29.98
CA ALA A 253 -30.14 24.96 -29.66
C ALA A 253 -31.10 24.24 -30.64
N PRO A 254 -32.37 23.99 -30.23
CA PRO A 254 -33.26 23.04 -30.92
C PRO A 254 -34.10 23.66 -32.05
N VAL A 255 -34.45 22.81 -33.02
CA VAL A 255 -35.36 23.07 -34.14
C VAL A 255 -36.83 22.95 -33.71
N SER A 256 -37.69 23.88 -34.17
CA SER A 256 -39.10 23.59 -34.44
C SER A 256 -39.70 24.49 -35.54
N SER A 257 -40.25 23.81 -36.57
CA SER A 257 -41.46 24.08 -37.38
C SER A 257 -41.61 25.35 -38.25
N GLY A 258 -41.86 25.14 -39.56
CA GLY A 258 -42.57 26.09 -40.44
C GLY A 258 -42.51 25.81 -41.96
N THR A 259 -43.47 25.02 -42.46
CA THR A 259 -44.25 25.16 -43.73
C THR A 259 -43.57 25.29 -45.11
N ASP A 260 -43.73 24.22 -45.91
CA ASP A 260 -44.36 24.11 -47.25
C ASP A 260 -44.00 25.11 -48.39
N SER A 261 -43.41 24.59 -49.49
CA SER A 261 -43.88 24.75 -50.88
C SER A 261 -42.89 24.16 -51.90
N ASP A 262 -43.44 23.38 -52.82
CA ASP A 262 -42.84 22.59 -53.91
C ASP A 262 -42.51 23.45 -55.17
N PRO A 263 -42.22 22.92 -56.38
CA PRO A 263 -40.89 22.75 -56.97
C PRO A 263 -40.64 23.59 -58.24
N ALA A 264 -39.38 23.70 -58.68
CA ALA A 264 -39.05 24.02 -60.07
C ALA A 264 -37.69 23.44 -60.52
N THR A 265 -37.83 22.39 -61.32
CA THR A 265 -37.00 21.86 -62.40
C THR A 265 -35.98 22.81 -63.05
N SER A 266 -34.78 22.28 -63.35
CA SER A 266 -33.99 22.41 -64.61
C SER A 266 -32.50 22.12 -64.30
N SER A 267 -31.99 20.90 -64.49
CA SER A 267 -31.50 20.28 -65.75
C SER A 267 -29.99 20.48 -65.98
N THR A 268 -29.28 19.34 -66.11
CA THR A 268 -28.10 19.11 -66.99
C THR A 268 -26.78 19.69 -66.44
N THR A 269 -25.68 18.96 -66.19
CA THR A 269 -25.04 17.82 -66.89
C THR A 269 -23.94 17.24 -65.98
N ASP A 270 -23.85 15.91 -65.90
CA ASP A 270 -22.65 15.12 -65.57
C ASP A 270 -21.65 15.14 -66.76
N PRO A 271 -20.46 14.49 -66.74
CA PRO A 271 -19.61 14.05 -65.63
C PRO A 271 -18.08 14.33 -65.87
N THR A 272 -17.25 13.94 -64.89
CA THR A 272 -15.88 13.36 -65.00
C THR A 272 -14.82 14.04 -65.90
N SER A 273 -13.67 14.38 -65.31
CA SER A 273 -12.35 14.25 -65.97
C SER A 273 -11.20 14.28 -64.97
N GLU A 274 -10.61 13.10 -64.74
CA GLU A 274 -9.16 12.92 -64.67
C GLU A 274 -8.71 12.46 -66.08
N PRO A 275 -7.49 12.80 -66.52
CA PRO A 275 -6.62 11.70 -66.96
C PRO A 275 -5.14 11.86 -66.60
N GLN A 276 -4.50 10.70 -66.43
CA GLN A 276 -3.06 10.43 -66.37
C GLN A 276 -2.33 10.68 -67.72
N SER A 277 -1.00 10.93 -67.65
CA SER A 277 0.06 10.36 -68.52
C SER A 277 1.45 10.81 -68.01
N GLN A 278 2.32 10.00 -67.38
CA GLN A 278 3.30 8.99 -67.88
C GLN A 278 4.46 9.56 -68.76
N THR A 279 5.71 9.76 -68.25
CA THR A 279 6.99 8.94 -68.35
C THR A 279 7.62 8.86 -69.78
N PRO A 280 8.88 8.39 -70.09
CA PRO A 280 10.08 7.93 -69.33
C PRO A 280 11.47 8.28 -69.98
N THR A 281 12.56 7.55 -69.57
CA THR A 281 13.85 7.21 -70.29
C THR A 281 15.10 7.89 -69.71
N ASP A 282 16.33 7.36 -69.59
CA ASP A 282 17.01 6.03 -69.47
C ASP A 282 18.54 6.36 -69.26
N ALA A 283 19.36 5.43 -68.77
CA ALA A 283 20.78 5.58 -68.33
C ALA A 283 21.81 5.71 -69.49
N PRO A 284 23.17 5.88 -69.31
CA PRO A 284 24.08 4.86 -68.71
C PRO A 284 25.41 5.32 -67.99
N VAL A 285 25.95 4.38 -67.19
CA VAL A 285 27.35 3.95 -66.90
C VAL A 285 28.57 4.74 -67.45
N ASP A 286 29.58 5.04 -66.62
CA ASP A 286 31.00 4.66 -66.85
C ASP A 286 31.91 4.76 -65.59
N SER A 287 32.89 3.86 -65.56
CA SER A 287 33.92 3.57 -64.57
C SER A 287 35.13 4.50 -64.67
N SER A 288 35.84 4.75 -63.57
CA SER A 288 37.32 4.78 -63.56
C SER A 288 37.90 4.89 -62.14
N VAL A 289 38.58 3.82 -61.73
CA VAL A 289 39.72 3.82 -60.80
C VAL A 289 40.96 4.16 -61.65
N PRO A 290 41.95 4.91 -61.13
CA PRO A 290 43.21 4.24 -60.81
C PRO A 290 43.88 4.68 -59.49
N THR A 291 44.49 3.68 -58.87
CA THR A 291 45.64 3.69 -57.97
C THR A 291 46.81 4.56 -58.47
N GLU A 292 47.46 5.28 -57.56
CA GLU A 292 48.93 5.46 -57.61
C GLU A 292 49.52 5.55 -56.18
N GLU A 293 50.49 4.68 -55.94
CA GLU A 293 51.37 4.57 -54.77
C GLU A 293 52.48 5.64 -54.76
N ALA A 294 53.15 5.77 -53.60
CA ALA A 294 54.55 6.15 -53.33
C ALA A 294 54.61 7.27 -52.27
N GLU A 295 54.81 6.96 -50.98
CA GLU A 295 56.07 6.61 -50.28
C GLU A 295 57.06 7.79 -50.17
N VAL A 296 57.75 7.82 -49.01
CA VAL A 296 58.97 8.57 -48.64
C VAL A 296 58.78 9.91 -47.91
N SER A 297 58.69 9.86 -46.58
CA SER A 297 59.73 10.32 -45.61
C SER A 297 59.28 10.12 -44.17
#